data_AF-A0A533V4Z6-F1
#
_entry.id   AF-A0A533V4Z6-F1
#
_cell.length_a   1.000
_cell.length_b   1.000
_cell.length_c   1.000
_cell.angle_alpha   90.00
_cell.angle_beta   90.00
_cell.angle_gamma   90.00
#
_symmetry.space_group_name_H-M   'P 1'
#
loop_
_entity.id
_entity.type
_entity.pdbx_description
1 polymer ?
#
loop_
_entity_poly.entity_id
_entity_poly.type
_entity_poly.pdbx_seq_one_letter_code
_entity_poly.pdbx_strand_id
1 'polypeptide(L)'
;MHNSQENNSKSIDDLEKLINENSSEHELLLESFKRSMNSFATERSMDTCLQSLNVSIQLASVRSTLMELYKTYCRILENEIVQLRKICQKDNPS
;
A
#
# COMPACT_ATOMS: atom_id res chain seq x y z
N MET A 1 -30.28 2.07 -7.48
CA MET A 1 -29.21 2.33 -6.48
C MET A 1 -28.36 1.09 -6.15
N HIS A 2 -28.67 -0.11 -6.64
CA HIS A 2 -27.89 -1.33 -6.35
C HIS A 2 -26.50 -1.38 -7.04
N ASN A 3 -26.37 -0.80 -8.24
CA ASN A 3 -25.19 -0.94 -9.10
C ASN A 3 -23.95 -0.14 -8.62
N SER A 4 -24.10 0.86 -7.75
CA SER A 4 -22.98 1.69 -7.30
C SER A 4 -22.25 1.11 -6.08
N GLN A 5 -22.95 0.32 -5.26
CA GLN A 5 -22.39 -0.31 -4.07
C GLN A 5 -21.57 -1.57 -4.41
N GLU A 6 -22.04 -2.39 -5.36
CA GLU A 6 -21.27 -3.56 -5.85
C GLU A 6 -19.97 -3.15 -6.55
N ASN A 7 -20.01 -2.06 -7.34
CA ASN A 7 -18.81 -1.54 -8.00
C ASN A 7 -17.80 -0.95 -7.00
N ASN A 8 -18.27 -0.33 -5.92
CA ASN A 8 -17.38 0.15 -4.85
C ASN A 8 -16.79 -1.02 -4.04
N SER A 9 -17.61 -2.03 -3.69
CA SER A 9 -17.13 -3.23 -2.98
C SER A 9 -16.04 -3.95 -3.77
N LYS A 10 -16.27 -4.20 -5.06
CA LYS A 10 -15.28 -4.83 -5.93
C LYS A 10 -14.00 -4.00 -6.07
N SER A 11 -14.14 -2.67 -6.14
CA SER A 11 -13.00 -1.75 -6.18
C SER A 11 -12.21 -1.72 -4.86
N ILE A 12 -12.83 -2.01 -3.72
CA ILE A 12 -12.16 -2.11 -2.42
C ILE A 12 -11.43 -3.44 -2.32
N ASP A 13 -12.07 -4.55 -2.69
CA ASP A 13 -11.45 -5.89 -2.65
C ASP A 13 -10.20 -5.94 -3.56
N ASP A 14 -10.29 -5.35 -4.75
CA ASP A 14 -9.15 -5.22 -5.66
C ASP A 14 -8.03 -4.36 -5.06
N LEU A 15 -8.38 -3.29 -4.34
CA LEU A 15 -7.41 -2.42 -3.68
C LEU A 15 -6.73 -3.10 -2.48
N GLU A 16 -7.49 -3.84 -1.67
CA GLU A 16 -6.96 -4.62 -0.56
C GLU A 16 -6.01 -5.71 -1.06
N LYS A 17 -6.37 -6.38 -2.16
CA LYS A 17 -5.48 -7.34 -2.82
C LYS A 17 -4.16 -6.70 -3.24
N LEU A 18 -4.20 -5.54 -3.90
CA LEU A 18 -2.99 -4.81 -4.31
C LEU A 18 -2.13 -4.38 -3.11
N ILE A 19 -2.76 -3.94 -2.01
CA ILE A 19 -2.05 -3.59 -0.76
C ILE A 19 -1.35 -4.83 -0.20
N ASN A 20 -2.02 -5.96 -0.13
CA ASN A 20 -1.46 -7.21 0.40
C ASN A 20 -0.30 -7.74 -0.46
N GLU A 21 -0.43 -7.68 -1.78
CA GLU A 21 0.64 -8.06 -2.72
C GLU A 21 1.87 -7.17 -2.55
N ASN A 22 1.70 -5.85 -2.54
CA ASN A 22 2.81 -4.91 -2.37
C ASN A 22 3.43 -4.96 -0.96
N SER A 23 2.63 -5.28 0.08
CA SER A 23 3.14 -5.45 1.45
C SER A 23 4.01 -6.70 1.54
N SER A 24 3.58 -7.79 0.91
CA SER A 24 4.37 -9.03 0.84
C SER A 24 5.68 -8.81 0.06
N GLU A 25 5.64 -8.08 -1.05
CA GLU A 25 6.83 -7.70 -1.80
C GLU A 25 7.78 -6.81 -0.98
N HIS A 26 7.23 -5.84 -0.23
CA HIS A 26 8.00 -4.97 0.67
C HIS A 26 8.78 -5.78 1.71
N GLU A 27 8.16 -6.77 2.34
CA GLU A 27 8.80 -7.64 3.33
C GLU A 27 9.95 -8.46 2.71
N LEU A 28 9.73 -9.04 1.53
CA LEU A 28 10.76 -9.78 0.80
C LEU A 28 11.95 -8.88 0.43
N LEU A 29 11.68 -7.66 -0.04
CA LEU A 29 12.71 -6.66 -0.35
C LEU A 29 13.45 -6.20 0.90
N LEU A 30 12.78 -6.10 2.05
CA LEU A 30 13.42 -5.72 3.31
C LEU A 30 14.43 -6.79 3.76
N GLU A 31 14.10 -8.07 3.63
CA GLU A 31 15.03 -9.17 3.91
C GLU A 31 16.17 -9.24 2.90
N SER A 32 15.91 -8.91 1.62
CA SER A 32 16.95 -8.75 0.61
C SER A 32 17.89 -7.60 0.94
N PHE A 33 17.34 -6.46 1.38
CA PHE A 33 18.11 -5.27 1.76
C PHE A 33 19.03 -5.56 2.94
N LYS A 34 18.52 -6.21 3.99
CA LYS A 34 19.34 -6.63 5.16
C LYS A 34 20.52 -7.49 4.74
N ARG A 35 20.27 -8.51 3.89
CA ARG A 35 21.34 -9.38 3.37
C ARG A 35 22.36 -8.61 2.55
N SER A 36 21.89 -7.77 1.62
CA SER A 36 22.75 -6.95 0.78
C SER A 36 23.62 -5.99 1.58
N MET A 37 23.05 -5.32 2.57
CA MET A 37 23.77 -4.39 3.44
C MET A 37 24.80 -5.10 4.31
N ASN A 38 24.51 -6.32 4.78
CA ASN A 38 25.50 -7.14 5.49
C ASN A 38 26.68 -7.49 4.57
N SER A 39 26.41 -7.95 3.34
CA SER A 39 27.46 -8.21 2.35
C SER A 39 28.30 -6.95 2.07
N PHE A 40 27.66 -5.80 1.89
CA PHE A 40 28.36 -4.54 1.70
C PHE A 40 29.21 -4.14 2.92
N ALA A 41 28.70 -4.30 4.14
CA ALA A 41 29.45 -3.98 5.36
C ALA A 41 30.69 -4.86 5.54
N THR A 42 30.60 -6.13 5.12
CA THR A 42 31.69 -7.11 5.17
C THR A 42 32.71 -6.92 4.06
N GLU A 43 32.29 -6.85 2.80
CA GLU A 43 33.19 -6.85 1.64
C GLU A 43 33.65 -5.45 1.25
N ARG A 44 32.79 -4.43 1.42
CA ARG A 44 33.02 -3.02 1.05
C ARG A 44 33.49 -2.84 -0.39
N SER A 45 32.97 -3.68 -1.29
CA SER A 45 33.25 -3.64 -2.72
C SER A 45 32.27 -2.73 -3.45
N MET A 46 32.65 -2.27 -4.64
CA MET A 46 31.74 -1.51 -5.51
C MET A 46 30.51 -2.35 -5.88
N ASP A 47 30.69 -3.64 -6.15
CA ASP A 47 29.60 -4.55 -6.53
C ASP A 47 28.56 -4.69 -5.42
N THR A 48 29.00 -4.92 -4.18
CA THR A 48 28.09 -5.02 -3.01
C THR A 48 27.42 -3.68 -2.69
N CYS A 49 28.09 -2.55 -2.97
CA CYS A 49 27.48 -1.23 -2.89
C CYS A 49 26.35 -1.05 -3.90
N LEU A 50 26.60 -1.37 -5.17
CA LEU A 50 25.60 -1.26 -6.24
C LEU A 50 24.41 -2.19 -6.02
N GLN A 51 24.66 -3.41 -5.52
CA GLN A 51 23.60 -4.33 -5.16
C GLN A 51 22.71 -3.75 -4.04
N SER A 52 23.32 -3.19 -3.00
CA SER A 52 22.59 -2.57 -1.89
C SER A 52 21.80 -1.35 -2.32
N LEU A 53 22.37 -0.55 -3.22
CA LEU A 53 21.68 0.59 -3.83
C LEU A 53 20.46 0.14 -4.64
N ASN A 54 20.63 -0.90 -5.47
CA ASN A 54 19.55 -1.42 -6.31
C ASN A 54 18.35 -1.91 -5.47
N VAL A 55 18.61 -2.66 -4.40
CA VAL A 55 17.54 -3.10 -3.49
C VAL A 55 16.91 -1.92 -2.76
N SER A 56 17.69 -0.90 -2.40
CA SER A 56 17.17 0.33 -1.78
C SER A 56 16.21 1.08 -2.69
N ILE A 57 16.52 1.18 -3.99
CA ILE A 57 15.66 1.81 -4.99
C ILE A 57 14.34 1.04 -5.13
N GLN A 58 14.40 -0.29 -5.22
CA GLN A 58 13.19 -1.14 -5.29
C GLN A 58 12.32 -0.96 -4.04
N LEU A 59 12.92 -0.96 -2.86
CA LEU A 59 12.21 -0.77 -1.59
C LEU A 59 11.51 0.61 -1.52
N ALA A 60 12.17 1.66 -2.01
CA ALA A 60 11.59 2.99 -2.09
C ALA A 60 10.39 3.04 -3.07
N SER A 61 10.51 2.35 -4.21
CA SER A 61 9.44 2.24 -5.20
C SER A 61 8.20 1.56 -4.61
N VAL A 62 8.34 0.39 -4.00
CA VAL A 62 7.22 -0.34 -3.39
C VAL A 62 6.58 0.46 -2.26
N ARG A 63 7.38 1.15 -1.43
CA ARG A 63 6.85 2.06 -0.40
C ARG A 63 6.02 3.20 -0.98
N SER A 64 6.45 3.79 -2.10
CA SER A 64 5.68 4.83 -2.78
C SER A 64 4.34 4.30 -3.29
N THR A 65 4.33 3.08 -3.85
CA THR A 65 3.10 2.42 -4.31
C THR A 65 2.15 2.17 -3.15
N LEU A 66 2.63 1.55 -2.05
CA LEU A 66 1.82 1.31 -0.86
C LEU A 66 1.19 2.60 -0.32
N MET A 67 1.95 3.69 -0.27
CA MET A 67 1.45 4.97 0.22
C MET A 67 0.28 5.51 -0.60
N GLU A 68 0.34 5.42 -1.93
CA GLU A 68 -0.78 5.85 -2.79
C GLU A 68 -1.97 4.89 -2.74
N LEU A 69 -1.74 3.57 -2.57
CA LEU A 69 -2.83 2.60 -2.35
C LEU A 69 -3.57 2.89 -1.05
N TYR A 70 -2.86 3.08 0.07
CA TYR A 70 -3.48 3.41 1.35
C TYR A 70 -4.21 4.75 1.33
N LYS A 71 -3.65 5.77 0.67
CA LYS A 71 -4.33 7.05 0.47
C LYS A 71 -5.63 6.93 -0.32
N THR A 72 -5.64 6.06 -1.33
CA THR A 72 -6.86 5.74 -2.08
C THR A 72 -7.88 5.05 -1.19
N TYR A 73 -7.44 4.07 -0.38
CA TYR A 73 -8.30 3.35 0.56
C TYR A 73 -8.92 4.29 1.60
N CYS A 74 -8.12 5.17 2.21
CA CYS A 74 -8.61 6.17 3.16
C CYS A 74 -9.69 7.09 2.55
N ARG A 75 -9.49 7.56 1.31
CA ARG A 75 -10.49 8.40 0.61
C ARG A 75 -11.82 7.67 0.38
N ILE A 76 -11.77 6.38 0.07
CA ILE A 76 -12.99 5.57 -0.09
C ILE A 76 -13.72 5.48 1.24
N LEU A 77 -13.02 5.14 2.32
CA LEU A 77 -13.59 5.06 3.67
C LEU A 77 -14.18 6.40 4.14
N GLU A 78 -13.47 7.51 3.92
CA GLU A 78 -13.96 8.85 4.24
C GLU A 78 -15.28 9.16 3.51
N ASN A 79 -15.38 8.81 2.23
CA ASN A 79 -16.60 8.98 1.46
C ASN A 79 -17.74 8.13 2.01
N GLU A 80 -17.49 6.87 2.37
CA GLU A 80 -18.48 6.00 2.99
C GLU A 80 -19.00 6.57 4.32
N ILE A 81 -18.10 7.05 5.18
CA ILE A 81 -18.47 7.70 6.45
C ILE A 81 -19.38 8.91 6.19
N VAL A 82 -19.05 9.74 5.20
CA VAL A 82 -19.87 10.91 4.83
C VAL A 82 -21.26 10.49 4.34
N GLN A 83 -21.37 9.44 3.53
CA GLN A 83 -22.67 8.93 3.07
C GLN A 83 -23.49 8.34 4.22
N LEU A 84 -22.88 7.54 5.09
CA LEU A 84 -23.54 6.96 6.27
C LEU A 84 -24.09 8.05 7.20
N ARG A 85 -23.32 9.12 7.43
CA ARG A 85 -23.78 10.27 8.23
C ARG A 85 -25.01 10.94 7.62
N LYS A 86 -25.06 11.12 6.29
CA LYS A 86 -26.22 11.70 5.60
C LYS A 86 -27.47 10.82 5.73
N ILE A 87 -27.30 9.50 5.67
CA ILE A 87 -28.41 8.54 5.85
C ILE A 87 -28.94 8.62 7.28
N CYS A 88 -28.06 8.56 8.29
CA CYS A 88 -28.47 8.67 9.70
C CYS A 88 -29.20 9.99 10.04
N GLN A 89 -28.83 11.10 9.40
CA GLN A 89 -29.51 12.39 9.56
C GLN A 89 -30.89 12.42 8.88
N LYS A 90 -31.08 11.65 7.82
CA LYS A 90 -32.35 11.56 7.09
C LYS A 90 -33.38 10.68 7.80
N ASP A 91 -32.91 9.63 8.49
CA ASP A 91 -33.76 8.68 9.22
C ASP A 91 -34.16 9.18 10.63
N ASN A 92 -33.57 10.27 11.12
CA ASN A 92 -34.00 11.00 12.32
C ASN A 92 -34.25 12.48 11.99
N PRO A 93 -35.37 12.83 11.32
CA PRO A 93 -35.74 14.23 11.14
C PRO A 93 -36.13 14.79 12.50
N SER A 94 -35.37 15.78 12.98
CA SER A 94 -35.78 16.61 14.12
C SER A 94 -36.94 17.53 13.72
#